data_AF-A0A7V9N3T0-F1
#
_entry.id   AF-A0A7V9N3T0-F1
#
_cell.length_a   1.000
_cell.length_b   1.000
_cell.length_c   1.000
_cell.angle_alpha   90.00
_cell.angle_beta   90.00
_cell.angle_gamma   90.00
#
_symmetry.space_group_name_H-M   'P 1'
#
loop_
_entity.id
_entity.type
_entity.pdbx_description
1 polymer ?
#
loop_
_entity_poly.entity_id
_entity_poly.type
_entity_poly.pdbx_seq_one_letter_code
_entity_poly.pdbx_strand_id
1 'polypeptide(L)'
;MNGETVMRNLPNGDTIRQVCLAVHDIDRAMAQSTLLGIGPWQVHDFGPPWVRDLTFRGQPLRTPAKLALAGSGELSFEFAPPGDEANIYTELLNARGEGLHHLGYRARIRRRWRWSICLLRHR
;
A
#
# COMPACT_ATOMS: atom_id res chain seq x y z
N MET A 1 -23.25 -18.57 -16.20
CA MET A 1 -23.52 -17.54 -15.17
C MET A 1 -22.46 -16.47 -15.32
N ASN A 2 -22.76 -15.38 -16.02
CA ASN A 2 -21.82 -14.27 -16.20
C ASN A 2 -21.87 -13.41 -14.95
N GLY A 3 -21.12 -13.81 -13.92
CA GLY A 3 -20.92 -13.01 -12.72
C GLY A 3 -19.95 -11.89 -13.05
N GLU A 4 -20.43 -10.83 -13.72
CA GLU A 4 -19.70 -9.57 -13.70
C GLU A 4 -19.65 -9.10 -12.25
N THR A 5 -18.51 -9.33 -11.60
CA THR A 5 -18.19 -8.70 -10.32
C THR A 5 -18.08 -7.21 -10.59
N VAL A 6 -19.22 -6.51 -10.47
CA VAL A 6 -19.24 -5.05 -10.54
C VAL A 6 -18.48 -4.56 -9.31
N MET A 7 -17.23 -4.14 -9.51
CA MET A 7 -16.51 -3.33 -8.54
C MET A 7 -17.37 -2.10 -8.28
N ARG A 8 -18.11 -2.10 -7.17
CA ARG A 8 -18.98 -0.98 -6.83
C ARG A 8 -18.08 0.18 -6.46
N ASN A 9 -18.13 1.23 -7.29
CA ASN A 9 -17.54 2.52 -6.96
C ASN A 9 -18.02 2.95 -5.57
N LEU A 10 -17.16 3.61 -4.82
CA LEU A 10 -17.52 4.26 -3.58
C LEU A 10 -18.72 5.21 -3.83
N PRO A 11 -19.58 5.49 -2.83
CA PRO A 11 -20.79 6.31 -3.03
C PRO A 11 -20.54 7.70 -3.64
N ASN A 12 -19.31 8.23 -3.51
CA ASN A 12 -18.84 9.47 -4.12
C ASN A 12 -18.40 9.35 -5.58
N GLY A 13 -18.45 8.15 -6.19
CA GLY A 13 -17.99 7.84 -7.54
C GLY A 13 -16.50 7.53 -7.65
N ASP A 14 -15.76 7.49 -6.53
CA ASP A 14 -14.35 7.09 -6.53
C ASP A 14 -14.21 5.57 -6.55
N THR A 15 -13.02 5.06 -6.86
CA THR A 15 -12.78 3.61 -7.00
C THR A 15 -11.67 3.15 -6.08
N ILE A 16 -11.88 2.05 -5.37
CA ILE A 16 -10.79 1.33 -4.70
C ILE A 16 -9.94 0.72 -5.80
N ARG A 17 -8.64 1.02 -5.77
CA ARG A 17 -7.67 0.59 -6.79
C ARG A 17 -6.49 -0.15 -6.21
N GLN A 18 -6.28 -0.11 -4.91
CA GLN A 18 -5.14 -0.75 -4.29
C GLN A 18 -5.51 -1.45 -2.99
N VAL A 19 -4.93 -2.62 -2.79
CA VAL A 19 -4.95 -3.37 -1.53
C VAL A 19 -3.50 -3.56 -1.09
N CYS A 20 -3.15 -3.03 0.07
CA CYS A 20 -1.83 -3.22 0.67
C CYS A 20 -1.92 -4.19 1.85
N LEU A 21 -1.13 -5.26 1.80
CA LEU A 21 -0.98 -6.22 2.90
C LEU A 21 0.42 -6.07 3.51
N ALA A 22 0.50 -5.94 4.83
CA ALA A 22 1.75 -6.14 5.52
C ALA A 22 2.02 -7.64 5.64
N VAL A 23 3.23 -8.06 5.31
CA VAL A 23 3.67 -9.46 5.31
C VAL A 23 5.01 -9.57 6.04
N HIS A 24 5.36 -10.73 6.59
CA HIS A 24 6.68 -10.94 7.17
C HIS A 24 7.74 -11.25 6.11
N ASP A 25 7.34 -11.98 5.07
CA ASP A 25 8.21 -12.43 3.99
C ASP A 25 7.57 -12.07 2.64
N ILE A 26 8.17 -11.09 1.97
CA ILE A 26 7.69 -10.55 0.69
C ILE A 26 7.84 -11.58 -0.43
N ASP A 27 8.91 -12.36 -0.44
CA ASP A 27 9.19 -13.34 -1.50
C ASP A 27 8.21 -14.50 -1.41
N ARG A 28 7.95 -14.98 -0.19
CA ARG A 28 6.91 -16.00 0.07
C ARG A 28 5.53 -15.51 -0.38
N ALA A 29 5.16 -14.28 -0.01
CA ALA A 29 3.86 -13.71 -0.35
C ALA A 29 3.68 -13.55 -1.87
N MET A 30 4.70 -13.04 -2.57
CA MET A 30 4.71 -12.94 -4.03
C MET A 30 4.58 -14.31 -4.69
N ALA A 31 5.36 -15.30 -4.24
CA ALA A 31 5.34 -16.65 -4.80
C ALA A 31 3.95 -17.30 -4.66
N GLN A 32 3.37 -17.28 -3.45
CA GLN A 32 2.03 -17.82 -3.19
C GLN A 32 0.95 -17.13 -4.02
N SER A 33 1.03 -15.81 -4.16
CA SER A 33 0.05 -15.04 -4.93
C SER A 33 0.19 -15.22 -6.43
N THR A 34 1.42 -15.48 -6.91
CA THR A 34 1.67 -15.82 -8.31
C THR A 34 1.00 -17.14 -8.70
N LEU A 35 0.91 -18.11 -7.77
CA LEU A 35 0.15 -19.35 -8.00
C LEU A 35 -1.36 -19.08 -8.21
N LEU A 36 -1.86 -17.97 -7.67
CA LEU A 36 -3.25 -17.52 -7.86
C LEU A 36 -3.43 -16.63 -9.10
N GLY A 37 -2.36 -16.44 -9.91
CA GLY A 37 -2.38 -15.61 -11.11
C GLY A 37 -2.20 -14.12 -10.85
N ILE A 38 -1.78 -13.71 -9.63
CA ILE A 38 -1.47 -12.31 -9.31
C ILE A 38 0.01 -12.04 -9.61
N GLY A 39 0.27 -11.19 -10.60
CA GLY A 39 1.59 -10.87 -11.10
C GLY A 39 1.53 -10.29 -12.53
N PRO A 40 2.68 -9.97 -13.15
CA PRO A 40 4.03 -10.06 -12.60
C PRO A 40 4.30 -9.02 -11.50
N TRP A 41 5.18 -9.36 -10.57
CA TRP A 41 5.56 -8.49 -9.45
C TRP A 41 6.72 -7.57 -9.81
N GLN A 42 6.64 -6.33 -9.36
CA GLN A 42 7.72 -5.35 -9.41
C GLN A 42 8.09 -4.95 -7.98
N VAL A 43 9.38 -5.07 -7.65
CA VAL A 43 9.89 -4.73 -6.32
C VAL A 43 10.56 -3.36 -6.39
N HIS A 44 10.19 -2.49 -5.47
CA HIS A 44 10.68 -1.11 -5.39
C HIS A 44 11.15 -0.78 -3.99
N ASP A 45 12.22 0.02 -3.91
CA ASP A 45 12.65 0.65 -2.67
C ASP A 45 11.97 2.01 -2.54
N PHE A 46 11.12 2.16 -1.52
CA PHE A 46 10.38 3.38 -1.23
C PHE A 46 11.02 4.12 -0.05
N GLY A 47 11.86 5.11 -0.37
CA GLY A 47 12.56 5.92 0.63
C GLY A 47 13.54 6.89 -0.03
N PRO A 48 14.50 7.44 0.74
CA PRO A 48 15.53 8.31 0.19
C PRO A 48 16.28 7.63 -0.98
N PRO A 49 16.65 8.39 -2.04
CA PRO A 49 16.47 9.83 -2.22
C PRO A 49 15.10 10.25 -2.79
N TRP A 50 14.24 9.28 -3.15
CA TRP A 50 12.98 9.52 -3.88
C TRP A 50 11.88 10.12 -3.00
N VAL A 51 11.87 9.76 -1.72
CA VAL A 51 10.93 10.26 -0.72
C VAL A 51 11.66 11.21 0.21
N ARG A 52 11.33 12.51 0.12
CA ARG A 52 11.86 13.55 1.01
C ARG A 52 11.01 13.64 2.27
N ASP A 53 11.64 14.01 3.38
CA ASP A 53 11.00 14.21 4.69
C ASP A 53 10.19 12.99 5.20
N LEU A 54 10.62 11.78 4.87
CA LEU A 54 9.98 10.56 5.38
C LEU A 54 10.12 10.50 6.90
N THR A 55 8.99 10.39 7.60
CA THR A 55 8.95 10.31 9.06
C THR A 55 8.04 9.18 9.51
N PHE A 56 8.37 8.60 10.65
CA PHE A 56 7.55 7.66 11.38
C PHE A 56 7.43 8.12 12.83
N ARG A 57 6.19 8.29 13.33
CA ARG A 57 5.91 8.82 14.68
C ARG A 57 6.67 10.14 14.98
N GLY A 58 6.81 11.00 13.97
CA GLY A 58 7.51 12.29 14.06
C GLY A 58 9.04 12.20 14.00
N GLN A 59 9.63 11.00 13.98
CA GLN A 59 11.07 10.81 13.83
C GLN A 59 11.44 10.57 12.36
N PRO A 60 12.59 11.08 11.86
CA PRO A 60 13.04 10.79 10.52
C PRO A 60 13.28 9.30 10.31
N LEU A 61 12.74 8.75 9.22
CA LEU A 61 12.99 7.37 8.79
C LEU A 61 13.93 7.43 7.58
N ARG A 62 15.10 6.77 7.69
CA ARG A 62 16.18 6.93 6.70
C ARG A 62 16.36 5.72 5.82
N THR A 63 15.87 4.57 6.26
CA THR A 63 15.86 3.35 5.48
C THR A 63 14.65 3.30 4.54
N PRO A 64 14.84 2.88 3.28
CA PRO A 64 13.72 2.67 2.38
C PRO A 64 12.90 1.45 2.81
N ALA A 65 11.59 1.53 2.62
CA ALA A 65 10.73 0.36 2.71
C ALA A 65 10.71 -0.35 1.35
N LYS A 66 11.08 -1.63 1.32
CA LYS A 66 10.89 -2.47 0.14
C LYS A 66 9.41 -2.78 -0.02
N LEU A 67 8.86 -2.63 -1.23
CA LEU A 67 7.47 -2.94 -1.55
C LEU A 67 7.39 -3.75 -2.83
N ALA A 68 6.46 -4.70 -2.90
CA ALA A 68 6.18 -5.47 -4.11
C ALA A 68 4.80 -5.11 -4.64
N LEU A 69 4.72 -4.70 -5.90
CA LEU A 69 3.49 -4.29 -6.54
C LEU A 69 3.16 -5.18 -7.74
N ALA A 70 1.90 -5.56 -7.88
CA ALA A 70 1.37 -6.27 -9.04
C ALA A 70 -0.05 -5.84 -9.37
N GLY A 71 -0.33 -5.70 -10.67
CA GLY A 71 -1.70 -5.47 -11.15
C GLY A 71 -2.45 -6.78 -11.33
N SER A 72 -3.75 -6.78 -11.04
CA SER A 72 -4.70 -7.83 -11.44
C SER A 72 -6.02 -7.16 -11.84
N GLY A 73 -6.22 -7.03 -13.16
CA GLY A 73 -7.33 -6.24 -13.71
C GLY A 73 -7.29 -4.78 -13.24
N GLU A 74 -8.38 -4.32 -12.61
CA GLU A 74 -8.52 -2.94 -12.11
C GLU A 74 -7.90 -2.71 -10.72
N LEU A 75 -7.41 -3.77 -10.06
CA LEU A 75 -6.81 -3.72 -8.73
C LEU A 75 -5.28 -3.83 -8.79
N SER A 76 -4.62 -3.07 -7.93
CA SER A 76 -3.20 -3.17 -7.61
C SER A 76 -3.05 -3.85 -6.25
N PHE A 77 -2.20 -4.87 -6.18
CA PHE A 77 -1.78 -5.50 -4.94
C PHE A 77 -0.42 -4.94 -4.54
N GLU A 78 -0.27 -4.62 -3.26
CA GLU A 78 0.97 -4.16 -2.66
C GLU A 78 1.31 -5.04 -1.46
N PHE A 79 2.50 -5.63 -1.42
CA PHE A 79 3.02 -6.33 -0.25
C PHE A 79 4.14 -5.53 0.39
N ALA A 80 4.01 -5.35 1.70
CA ALA A 80 4.89 -4.53 2.51
C ALA A 80 5.53 -5.38 3.63
N PRO A 81 6.80 -5.81 3.48
CA PRO A 81 7.58 -6.39 4.57
C PRO A 81 7.85 -5.40 5.70
N PRO A 82 8.29 -5.87 6.88
CA PRO A 82 8.91 -4.98 7.85
C PRO A 82 10.14 -4.29 7.23
N GLY A 83 10.38 -3.04 7.61
CA GLY A 83 11.60 -2.32 7.21
C GLY A 83 12.80 -2.65 8.10
N ASP A 84 13.99 -2.23 7.65
CA ASP A 84 15.23 -2.33 8.44
C ASP A 84 15.16 -1.51 9.73
N GLU A 85 14.49 -0.36 9.68
CA GLU A 85 14.07 0.41 10.84
C GLU A 85 12.57 0.21 11.11
N ALA A 86 12.17 0.34 12.38
CA ALA A 86 10.76 0.26 12.75
C ALA A 86 9.94 1.32 12.00
N ASN A 87 8.91 0.87 11.30
CA ASN A 87 8.02 1.70 10.51
C ASN A 87 6.55 1.29 10.72
N ILE A 88 5.64 1.86 9.93
CA ILE A 88 4.21 1.58 10.06
C ILE A 88 3.83 0.11 9.78
N TYR A 89 4.56 -0.56 8.88
CA TYR A 89 4.36 -1.98 8.58
C TYR A 89 4.84 -2.86 9.73
N THR A 90 6.04 -2.57 10.25
CA THR A 90 6.59 -3.24 11.45
C THR A 90 5.64 -3.10 12.64
N GLU A 91 5.04 -1.92 12.85
CA GLU A 91 4.07 -1.68 13.93
C GLU A 91 2.82 -2.56 13.78
N LEU A 92 2.24 -2.63 12.57
CA LEU A 92 1.08 -3.48 12.29
C LEU A 92 1.40 -4.96 12.52
N LEU A 93 2.52 -5.43 11.96
CA LEU A 93 2.96 -6.82 12.06
C LEU A 93 3.18 -7.23 13.51
N ASN A 94 3.82 -6.39 14.32
CA ASN A 94 4.02 -6.67 15.74
C ASN A 94 2.71 -6.69 16.53
N ALA A 95 1.76 -5.84 16.18
CA ALA A 95 0.49 -5.72 16.91
C ALA A 95 -0.53 -6.80 16.52
N ARG A 96 -0.55 -7.24 15.26
CA ARG A 96 -1.64 -8.06 14.69
C ARG A 96 -1.19 -9.21 13.79
N GLY A 97 0.09 -9.30 13.44
CA GLY A 97 0.59 -10.21 12.42
C GLY A 97 0.32 -9.73 10.99
N GLU A 98 0.49 -10.62 10.02
CA GLU A 98 0.24 -10.33 8.59
C GLU A 98 -1.23 -9.98 8.32
N GLY A 99 -1.47 -9.03 7.42
CA GLY A 99 -2.84 -8.67 7.07
C GLY A 99 -2.99 -7.33 6.36
N LEU A 100 -4.25 -6.92 6.18
CA LEU A 100 -4.61 -5.68 5.51
C LEU A 100 -4.06 -4.47 6.25
N HIS A 101 -3.20 -3.70 5.57
CA HIS A 101 -2.65 -2.46 6.09
C HIS A 101 -3.49 -1.25 5.63
N HIS A 102 -3.78 -1.13 4.33
CA HIS A 102 -4.64 -0.07 3.82
C HIS A 102 -5.34 -0.44 2.50
N LEU A 103 -6.36 0.35 2.17
CA LEU A 103 -6.98 0.40 0.84
C LEU A 103 -6.64 1.75 0.18
N GLY A 104 -6.12 1.70 -1.04
CA GLY A 104 -5.88 2.89 -1.85
C GLY A 104 -7.03 3.12 -2.83
N TYR A 105 -7.42 4.38 -2.99
CA TYR A 105 -8.50 4.77 -3.89
C TYR A 105 -8.02 5.81 -4.91
N ARG A 106 -8.47 5.66 -6.15
CA ARG A 106 -8.31 6.69 -7.17
C ARG A 106 -9.45 7.69 -7.00
N ALA A 107 -9.12 8.83 -6.41
CA ALA A 107 -10.03 9.94 -6.25
C ALA A 107 -9.96 10.92 -7.42
N ARG A 108 -11.11 11.46 -7.82
CA ARG A 108 -11.11 12.70 -8.62
C ARG A 108 -10.76 13.86 -7.68
N ILE A 109 -9.73 14.65 -8.01
CA ILE A 109 -9.37 15.84 -7.22
C ILE A 109 -10.55 16.82 -7.21
N ARG A 110 -11.26 16.88 -6.09
CA ARG A 110 -12.25 17.94 -5.81
C ARG A 110 -11.53 19.04 -5.03
N ARG A 111 -11.94 20.30 -5.20
CA ARG A 111 -11.32 21.49 -4.56
C ARG A 111 -11.05 21.33 -3.05
N ARG A 112 -11.83 20.50 -2.36
CA ARG A 112 -11.69 20.17 -0.92
C ARG A 112 -10.49 19.26 -0.57
N TRP A 113 -10.02 18.42 -1.49
CA TRP A 113 -8.91 17.46 -1.24
C TRP A 113 -7.52 18.04 -1.41
N ARG A 114 -7.41 19.25 -1.98
CA ARG A 114 -6.13 19.91 -2.28
C ARG A 114 -5.30 20.20 -1.01
N TRP A 115 -5.91 20.12 0.16
CA TRP A 115 -5.29 20.36 1.47
C TRP A 115 -5.11 19.09 2.31
N SER A 116 -5.92 18.04 2.12
CA SER A 116 -5.91 16.84 2.99
C SER A 116 -4.85 15.81 2.64
N ILE A 117 -4.34 15.77 1.40
CA ILE A 117 -3.21 14.89 1.03
C ILE A 117 -1.85 15.45 1.53
N CYS A 118 -1.80 16.74 1.91
CA CYS A 118 -0.57 17.42 2.34
C CYS A 118 -0.53 17.77 3.84
N LEU A 119 -1.63 17.59 4.58
CA LEU A 119 -1.74 17.97 6.00
C LEU A 119 -1.83 16.76 6.93
N LEU A 120 -0.77 15.96 6.95
CA LEU A 120 -0.29 15.30 8.18
C LEU A 120 0.86 16.10 8.83
N ARG A 121 1.08 17.36 8.40
CA ARG A 121 1.94 18.31 9.11
C ARG A 121 1.13 19.01 10.22
N HIS A 122 1.48 18.65 11.45
CA HIS A 122 1.30 19.39 12.70
C HIS A 122 -0.12 19.63 13.23
N ARG A 123 -0.47 18.89 14.28
CA ARG A 123 -0.50 19.49 15.62
C ARG A 123 0.57 18.84 16.48
#